data_AF-A0A7X2PGT3-F1
#
_entry.id   AF-A0A7X2PGT3-F1
#
_cell.length_a   1.000
_cell.length_b   1.000
_cell.length_c   1.000
_cell.angle_alpha   90.00
_cell.angle_beta   90.00
_cell.angle_gamma   90.00
#
_symmetry.space_group_name_H-M   'P 1'
#
loop_
_entity.id
_entity.type
_entity.pdbx_description
1 polymer ?
#
loop_
_entity_poly.entity_id
_entity_poly.type
_entity_poly.pdbx_seq_one_letter_code
_entity_poly.pdbx_strand_id
1 'polypeptide(L)' 'MYHYDPGTALEELSEEAVLPHPVHVRDMIVRSRLTPDQALELNRKFQDYLHAFGEAQNVVRPILEELAAAERK' A
#
# COMPACT_ATOMS: atom_id res chain seq x y z
N MET A 1 13.34 8.81 2.65
CA MET A 1 13.33 8.11 1.34
C MET A 1 12.82 6.73 1.65
N TYR A 2 11.56 6.42 1.36
CA TYR A 2 10.92 5.16 1.80
C TYR A 2 11.79 3.98 1.37
N HIS A 3 12.18 3.16 2.34
CA HIS A 3 13.06 2.03 2.10
C HIS A 3 12.23 0.93 1.44
N TYR A 4 12.66 0.52 0.25
CA TYR A 4 12.10 -0.61 -0.51
C TYR A 4 12.42 -1.96 0.16
N ASP A 5 12.29 -2.00 1.48
CA ASP A 5 12.59 -3.15 2.31
C ASP A 5 11.28 -3.80 2.80
N PRO A 6 11.01 -5.05 2.41
CA PRO A 6 9.80 -5.75 2.83
C PRO A 6 9.70 -5.98 4.34
N GLY A 7 10.83 -6.03 5.06
CA GLY A 7 10.86 -6.23 6.50
C GLY A 7 10.34 -5.00 7.24
N THR A 8 10.89 -3.83 6.93
CA THR A 8 10.40 -2.56 7.49
C THR A 8 8.93 -2.31 7.15
N ALA A 9 8.52 -2.55 5.91
CA ALA A 9 7.11 -2.39 5.53
C ALA A 9 6.15 -3.32 6.30
N LEU A 10 6.63 -4.50 6.70
CA LEU A 10 5.85 -5.45 7.50
C LEU A 10 5.74 -4.99 8.97
N GLU A 11 6.82 -4.43 9.53
CA GLU A 11 6.82 -3.82 10.87
C GLU A 11 5.84 -2.63 10.92
N GLU A 12 5.93 -1.69 9.97
CA GLU A 12 5.03 -0.52 9.89
C GLU A 12 3.55 -0.92 9.75
N LEU A 13 3.26 -1.94 8.93
CA LEU A 13 1.90 -2.46 8.80
C LEU A 13 1.36 -3.05 10.11
N SER A 14 2.24 -3.70 10.87
CA SER A 14 1.85 -4.42 12.08
C SER A 14 1.76 -3.50 13.29
N GLU A 15 2.69 -2.56 13.43
CA GLU A 15 2.86 -1.72 14.61
C GLU A 15 2.15 -0.37 14.47
N GLU A 16 2.19 0.24 13.28
CA GLU A 16 1.65 1.58 13.02
C GLU A 16 0.35 1.55 12.20
N ALA A 17 -0.11 0.36 11.79
CA ALA A 17 -1.25 0.15 10.89
C ALA A 17 -1.12 0.94 9.57
N VAL A 18 0.10 1.17 9.11
CA VAL A 18 0.38 1.90 7.87
C VAL A 18 0.29 0.94 6.68
N LEU A 19 -0.58 1.27 5.73
CA LEU A 19 -0.66 0.54 4.45
C LEU A 19 0.44 1.06 3.49
N PRO A 20 1.39 0.22 3.04
CA PRO A 20 2.47 0.67 2.16
C PRO A 20 1.92 1.10 0.80
N HIS A 21 2.34 2.26 0.27
CA HIS A 21 1.84 2.72 -1.03
C HIS A 21 2.02 1.62 -2.12
N PRO A 22 1.01 1.29 -2.94
CA PRO A 22 1.07 0.15 -3.87
C PRO A 22 2.26 0.16 -4.82
N VAL A 23 2.72 1.35 -5.23
CA VAL A 23 3.95 1.49 -6.05
C VAL A 23 5.18 0.90 -5.36
N HIS A 24 5.33 1.08 -4.04
CA HIS A 24 6.47 0.53 -3.31
C HIS A 24 6.38 -0.99 -3.20
N VAL A 25 5.19 -1.54 -2.96
CA VAL A 25 4.97 -2.99 -2.94
C VAL A 25 5.28 -3.62 -4.30
N ARG A 26 4.86 -2.97 -5.40
CA ARG A 26 5.19 -3.40 -6.76
C ARG A 26 6.69 -3.43 -7.00
N ASP A 27 7.40 -2.39 -6.59
CA ASP A 27 8.85 -2.30 -6.76
C ASP A 27 9.59 -3.36 -5.92
N MET A 28 9.14 -3.62 -4.70
CA MET A 28 9.66 -4.72 -3.85
C MET A 28 9.49 -6.08 -4.54
N ILE A 29 8.33 -6.35 -5.14
CA ILE A 29 8.10 -7.61 -5.90
C ILE A 29 9.06 -7.71 -7.08
N VAL A 30 9.23 -6.63 -7.86
CA VAL A 30 10.08 -6.62 -9.07
C VAL A 30 11.57 -6.77 -8.73
N ARG A 31 12.02 -6.21 -7.60
CA ARG A 31 13.42 -6.29 -7.16
C ARG A 31 13.77 -7.61 -6.47
N SER A 32 12.77 -8.39 -6.08
CA SER A 32 12.97 -9.66 -5.42
C SER A 32 13.46 -10.72 -6.42
N ARG A 33 14.40 -11.58 -6.00
CA ARG A 33 14.92 -12.68 -6.83
C ARG A 33 13.95 -13.87 -6.84
N LEU A 34 12.77 -13.66 -7.40
CA LEU A 34 11.68 -14.64 -7.46
C LEU A 34 11.79 -15.53 -8.70
N THR A 35 11.30 -16.76 -8.59
CA THR A 35 11.00 -17.57 -9.78
C THR A 35 9.77 -17.01 -10.51
N PRO A 36 9.55 -17.35 -11.79
CA PRO A 36 8.36 -16.89 -12.53
C PRO A 36 7.04 -17.22 -11.82
N ASP A 37 6.91 -18.42 -11.24
CA ASP A 37 5.69 -18.83 -10.55
C ASP A 37 5.46 -18.04 -9.27
N GLN A 38 6.51 -17.79 -8.48
CA GLN A 38 6.45 -16.96 -7.28
C GLN A 38 6.06 -15.51 -7.63
N ALA A 39 6.64 -14.96 -8.69
CA ALA A 39 6.32 -13.62 -9.17
C ALA A 39 4.85 -13.52 -9.64
N LEU A 40 4.35 -14.55 -10.33
CA LEU A 40 2.96 -14.61 -10.77
C LEU A 40 1.99 -14.66 -9.57
N GLU A 41 2.28 -15.50 -8.58
CA GLU A 41 1.46 -15.62 -7.38
C GLU A 41 1.43 -14.30 -6.59
N LEU A 42 2.59 -13.69 -6.37
CA LEU A 42 2.68 -12.40 -5.68
C LEU A 42 2.00 -11.28 -6.46
N ASN A 43 2.06 -11.29 -7.79
CA ASN A 43 1.35 -10.33 -8.60
C ASN A 43 -0.18 -10.45 -8.45
N ARG A 44 -0.73 -11.67 -8.33
CA ARG A 44 -2.16 -11.87 -8.06
C ARG A 44 -2.55 -11.25 -6.71
N LYS A 45 -1.82 -11.58 -5.64
CA LYS A 45 -2.03 -10.99 -4.30
C LYS A 45 -1.91 -9.47 -4.32
N PHE A 46 -0.95 -8.93 -5.09
CA PHE A 46 -0.77 -7.49 -5.24
C PHE A 46 -1.95 -6.81 -5.94
N GLN A 47 -2.61 -7.46 -6.91
CA GLN A 47 -3.80 -6.87 -7.55
C GLN A 47 -4.96 -6.75 -6.56
N ASP A 48 -5.18 -7.77 -5.73
CA ASP A 48 -6.20 -7.72 -4.67
C ASP A 48 -5.89 -6.59 -3.67
N TYR A 49 -4.62 -6.46 -3.27
CA TYR A 49 -4.16 -5.36 -2.42
C TYR A 49 -4.40 -3.99 -3.05
N LEU A 50 -4.01 -3.80 -4.33
CA LEU A 50 -4.18 -2.54 -5.05
C LEU A 50 -5.64 -2.11 -5.11
N HIS A 51 -6.54 -3.07 -5.35
CA HIS A 51 -7.98 -2.81 -5.35
C HIS A 51 -8.46 -2.36 -3.96
N ALA A 52 -8.16 -3.12 -2.90
CA ALA A 52 -8.55 -2.78 -1.54
C ALA A 52 -8.00 -1.43 -1.07
N PHE A 53 -6.76 -1.09 -1.45
CA PHE A 53 -6.16 0.21 -1.15
C PHE A 53 -6.93 1.36 -1.80
N GLY A 54 -7.31 1.22 -3.08
CA GLY A 54 -8.12 2.21 -3.78
C GLY A 54 -9.51 2.41 -3.15
N GLU A 55 -10.17 1.31 -2.77
CA GLU A 55 -11.45 1.36 -2.05
C GLU A 55 -11.33 2.12 -0.72
N ALA A 56 -10.30 1.80 0.09
CA ALA A 56 -10.06 2.51 1.35
C ALA A 56 -9.82 4.02 1.14
N GLN A 57 -9.07 4.39 0.09
CA GLN A 57 -8.87 5.79 -0.27
C GLN A 57 -10.18 6.49 -0.65
N ASN A 58 -11.05 5.82 -1.40
CA ASN A 58 -12.36 6.38 -1.79
C ASN A 58 -13.27 6.60 -0.57
N VAL A 59 -13.22 5.71 0.42
CA VAL A 59 -13.99 5.82 1.66
C VAL A 59 -13.50 6.97 2.54
N VAL A 60 -12.18 7.12 2.72
CA VAL A 60 -11.62 8.13 3.64
C VAL A 60 -11.58 9.54 3.03
N ARG A 61 -11.47 9.65 1.71
CA ARG A 61 -11.37 10.94 0.99
C ARG A 61 -12.47 11.95 1.38
N PRO A 62 -13.78 11.65 1.27
CA PRO A 62 -14.80 12.63 1.60
C PRO A 62 -14.74 13.08 3.07
N ILE A 63 -14.38 12.19 4.00
CA ILE A 63 -14.22 12.52 5.42
C ILE A 63 -13.10 13.57 5.59
N LEU A 64 -11.95 13.35 4.96
CA LEU A 64 -10.83 14.28 5.02
C LEU A 64 -11.13 15.61 4.33
N GLU A 65 -11.86 15.59 3.21
CA GLU A 65 -12.32 16.79 2.51
C GLU A 65 -13.25 17.64 3.38
N GLU A 66 -14.19 17.02 4.09
CA GLU A 66 -15.07 17.70 5.04
C GLU A 66 -14.29 18.31 6.22
N LEU A 67 -13.37 17.56 6.82
CA LEU A 67 -12.52 18.05 7.91
C LEU A 67 -11.65 19.25 7.47
N ALA A 68 -11.01 19.16 6.30
CA ALA A 68 -10.19 20.25 5.76
C ALA A 68 -11.02 21.48 5.35
N ALA A 69 -12.30 21.32 5.05
CA ALA A 69 -13.21 22.44 4.82
C ALA A 69 -13.65 23.09 6.15
N ALA A 70 -13.80 22.31 7.22
CA ALA A 70 -14.16 22.80 8.55
C ALA A 70 -13.05 23.64 9.20
N GLU A 71 -11.78 23.25 9.05
CA GLU A 71 -10.63 23.99 9.60
C GLU A 71 -10.42 25.37 8.95
N ARG A 72 -11.00 25.62 7.77
CA ARG A 72 -10.87 26.89 7.04
C ARG A 72 -11.92 27.94 7.45
N LYS A 73 -12.82 27.64 8.39
CA LYS A 73 -13.86 28.53 8.91
C LYS A 73 -13.55 28.97 10.33
#